data_AF-A0A221K0S0-F1
#
_entry.id   AF-A0A221K0S0-F1
#
_cell.length_a   1.000
_cell.length_b   1.000
_cell.length_c   1.000
_cell.angle_alpha   90.00
_cell.angle_beta   90.00
_cell.angle_gamma   90.00
#
_symmetry.space_group_name_H-M   'P 1'
#
loop_
_entity.id
_entity.type
_entity.pdbx_description
1 polymer ?
#
loop_
_entity_poly.entity_id
_entity_poly.type
_entity_poly.pdbx_seq_one_letter_code
_entity_poly.pdbx_strand_id
1 'polypeptide(L)'
;MRLSHFLFAAAVLYSPFAGAKAVSAHESWIEPQQYQVETGGDLTADLKNGEDFAGSTLAYFKNNIVRFDMIMGTTSVPVEGRLGNIPALETKAPSVDGLLLLLYQSTESTVKYREWEKFLSFAAHKDFKTAEADHIAAGWPQQDFREVYARFIKSLVGVGNGEGTDVFTGLETEFVALTNPYSAGFDGAMQVQLLYQSQPRADAQIEIFRRDPTGEVEVTLTRTNADGVASIPVTPGSEYLLDAVVLRPYAGDKDAVWETLWAALTFKVPE
;
A
#
# COMPACT_ATOMS: atom_id res chain seq x y z
N MET A 1 -69.84 14.74 25.50
CA MET A 1 -68.83 15.52 24.74
C MET A 1 -67.46 14.88 25.02
N ARG A 2 -66.98 13.98 24.16
CA ARG A 2 -65.71 13.26 24.34
C ARG A 2 -64.63 13.99 23.53
N LEU A 3 -63.65 14.61 24.19
CA LEU A 3 -62.47 15.17 23.54
C LEU A 3 -61.40 14.08 23.40
N SER A 4 -61.15 13.68 22.15
CA SER A 4 -60.02 12.89 21.70
C SER A 4 -58.73 13.71 21.83
N HIS A 5 -57.78 13.24 22.64
CA HIS A 5 -56.41 13.76 22.66
C HIS A 5 -55.58 12.97 21.65
N PHE A 6 -55.17 13.65 20.58
CA PHE A 6 -54.17 13.13 19.64
C PHE A 6 -52.78 13.23 20.28
N LEU A 7 -52.16 12.09 20.53
CA LEU A 7 -50.73 12.00 20.88
C LEU A 7 -49.91 12.19 19.59
N PHE A 8 -49.20 13.30 19.49
CA PHE A 8 -48.16 13.51 18.48
C PHE A 8 -46.93 12.69 18.89
N ALA A 9 -46.64 11.61 18.17
CA ALA A 9 -45.38 10.90 18.27
C ALA A 9 -44.30 11.71 17.51
N ALA A 10 -43.39 12.34 18.24
CA ALA A 10 -42.21 12.96 17.66
C ALA A 10 -41.25 11.83 17.21
N ALA A 11 -41.18 11.59 15.90
CA ALA A 11 -40.17 10.73 15.31
C ALA A 11 -38.81 11.47 15.37
N VAL A 12 -37.98 11.10 16.35
CA VAL A 12 -36.57 11.50 16.37
C VAL A 12 -35.87 10.69 15.28
N LEU A 13 -35.66 11.32 14.12
CA LEU A 13 -34.77 10.80 13.08
C LEU A 13 -33.34 10.82 13.62
N TYR A 14 -32.87 9.66 14.06
CA TYR A 14 -31.44 9.42 14.24
C TYR A 14 -30.78 9.56 12.87
N SER A 15 -30.12 10.69 12.63
CA SER A 15 -29.15 10.77 11.53
C SER A 15 -28.08 9.72 11.79
N PRO A 16 -27.76 8.86 10.81
CA PRO A 16 -26.58 8.02 10.93
C PRO A 16 -25.38 8.98 11.04
N PHE A 17 -24.65 8.89 12.15
CA PHE A 17 -23.32 9.45 12.26
C PHE A 17 -22.52 8.89 11.08
N ALA A 18 -22.29 9.71 10.06
CA ALA A 18 -21.26 9.44 9.08
C ALA A 18 -19.96 9.36 9.88
N GLY A 19 -19.44 8.14 10.04
CA GLY A 19 -18.19 7.90 10.73
C GLY A 19 -17.15 8.86 10.18
N ALA A 20 -16.51 9.63 11.06
CA ALA A 20 -15.38 10.45 10.67
C ALA A 20 -14.34 9.51 10.07
N LYS A 21 -14.20 9.52 8.73
CA LYS A 21 -13.11 8.81 8.06
C LYS A 21 -11.82 9.31 8.70
N ALA A 22 -11.14 8.41 9.41
CA ALA A 22 -9.87 8.74 10.01
C ALA A 22 -8.95 9.20 8.88
N VAL A 23 -8.37 10.39 9.00
CA VAL A 23 -7.24 10.80 8.16
C VAL A 23 -6.05 9.98 8.67
N SER A 24 -6.02 8.71 8.29
CA SER A 24 -4.87 7.84 8.44
C SER A 24 -3.88 8.18 7.34
N ALA A 25 -2.60 7.90 7.54
CA ALA A 25 -1.72 7.72 6.40
C ALA A 25 -2.39 6.67 5.49
N HIS A 26 -2.75 7.13 4.31
CA HIS A 26 -3.51 6.40 3.30
C HIS A 26 -2.60 5.39 2.59
N GLU A 27 -3.16 4.29 2.11
CA GLU A 27 -2.52 3.34 1.19
C GLU A 27 -1.81 4.11 0.08
N SER A 28 -0.69 3.57 -0.41
CA SER A 28 0.00 4.13 -1.56
C SER A 28 0.54 3.04 -2.43
N TRP A 29 0.41 3.23 -3.74
CA TRP A 29 0.76 2.19 -4.69
C TRP A 29 1.20 2.78 -6.02
N ILE A 30 1.90 1.95 -6.79
CA ILE A 30 2.16 2.20 -8.21
C ILE A 30 1.03 1.50 -8.97
N GLU A 31 0.35 2.21 -9.85
CA GLU A 31 -0.74 1.71 -10.67
C GLU A 31 -0.34 1.79 -12.15
N PRO A 32 0.24 0.71 -12.71
CA PRO A 32 0.40 0.58 -14.14
C PRO A 32 -0.96 0.72 -14.84
N GLN A 33 -1.01 1.52 -15.92
CA GLN A 33 -2.20 1.56 -16.77
C GLN A 33 -2.41 0.23 -17.50
N GLN A 34 -1.32 -0.47 -17.76
CA GLN A 34 -1.29 -1.84 -18.26
C GLN A 34 -0.26 -2.64 -17.45
N TYR A 35 -0.71 -3.75 -16.88
CA TYR A 35 0.14 -4.67 -16.12
C TYR A 35 0.86 -5.71 -17.01
N GLN A 36 0.50 -5.76 -18.30
CA GLN A 36 1.18 -6.56 -19.32
C GLN A 36 1.38 -5.68 -20.56
N VAL A 37 2.61 -5.58 -21.04
CA VAL A 37 2.99 -4.73 -22.17
C VAL A 37 3.94 -5.47 -23.11
N GLU A 38 3.93 -5.12 -24.39
CA GLU A 38 4.89 -5.64 -25.36
C GLU A 38 6.30 -5.08 -25.12
N THR A 39 7.34 -5.82 -25.55
CA THR A 39 8.72 -5.30 -25.53
C THR A 39 8.83 -3.99 -26.31
N GLY A 40 9.45 -2.96 -25.73
CA GLY A 40 9.52 -1.63 -26.35
C GLY A 40 8.16 -0.90 -26.49
N GLY A 41 7.08 -1.46 -25.96
CA GLY A 41 5.76 -0.84 -25.88
C GLY A 41 5.73 0.35 -24.93
N ASP A 42 4.60 1.06 -24.92
CA ASP A 42 4.37 2.14 -23.96
C ASP A 42 4.23 1.58 -22.54
N LEU A 43 4.99 2.15 -21.61
CA LEU A 43 4.93 1.82 -20.20
C LEU A 43 4.60 3.11 -19.44
N THR A 44 3.43 3.13 -18.83
CA THR A 44 2.95 4.26 -18.03
C THR A 44 2.38 3.78 -16.72
N ALA A 45 2.73 4.45 -15.62
CA ALA A 45 2.20 4.13 -14.31
C ALA A 45 1.96 5.39 -13.47
N ASP A 46 0.86 5.38 -12.73
CA ASP A 46 0.53 6.39 -11.74
C ASP A 46 1.15 6.05 -10.39
N LEU A 47 1.57 7.08 -9.65
CA LEU A 47 1.73 6.96 -8.21
C LEU A 47 0.40 7.37 -7.58
N LYS A 48 -0.12 6.57 -6.66
CA LYS A 48 -1.44 6.76 -6.07
C LYS A 48 -1.35 6.89 -4.55
N ASN A 49 -2.27 7.65 -3.97
CA ASN A 49 -2.49 7.71 -2.53
C ASN A 49 -3.99 7.76 -2.22
N GLY A 50 -4.46 6.85 -1.38
CA GLY A 50 -5.88 6.62 -1.18
C GLY A 50 -6.27 5.61 -0.10
N GLU A 51 -7.54 5.23 -0.10
CA GLU A 51 -8.14 4.27 0.83
C GLU A 51 -9.04 3.34 0.00
N ASP A 52 -9.15 2.08 0.39
CA ASP A 52 -9.98 1.09 -0.29
C ASP A 52 -9.56 0.91 -1.77
N PHE A 53 -8.26 0.96 -2.05
CA PHE A 53 -7.68 0.87 -3.40
C PHE A 53 -8.23 1.91 -4.40
N ALA A 54 -8.68 3.05 -3.88
CA ALA A 54 -9.18 4.19 -4.62
C ALA A 54 -8.53 5.48 -4.10
N GLY A 55 -8.01 6.31 -5.00
CA GLY A 55 -7.20 7.43 -4.56
C GLY A 55 -6.81 8.43 -5.61
N SER A 56 -6.23 9.51 -5.12
CA SER A 56 -5.66 10.58 -5.94
C SER A 56 -4.37 10.13 -6.62
N THR A 57 -4.15 10.64 -7.83
CA THR A 57 -2.89 10.45 -8.55
C THR A 57 -1.89 11.53 -8.14
N LEU A 58 -0.69 11.10 -7.76
CA LEU A 58 0.42 11.94 -7.36
C LEU A 58 1.31 12.22 -8.57
N ALA A 59 1.70 13.49 -8.72
CA ALA A 59 2.63 13.87 -9.76
C ALA A 59 4.08 13.49 -9.42
N TYR A 60 4.92 13.33 -10.44
CA TYR A 60 6.35 13.14 -10.26
C TYR A 60 7.00 14.37 -9.60
N PHE A 61 7.48 14.20 -8.38
CA PHE A 61 8.23 15.23 -7.66
C PHE A 61 9.54 14.64 -7.17
N LYS A 62 10.65 15.02 -7.82
CA LYS A 62 12.00 14.53 -7.49
C LYS A 62 12.35 14.67 -6.01
N ASN A 63 11.91 15.75 -5.36
CA ASN A 63 12.16 15.99 -3.93
C ASN A 63 11.42 15.03 -3.00
N ASN A 64 10.43 14.30 -3.50
CA ASN A 64 9.66 13.31 -2.74
C ASN A 64 10.17 11.89 -2.95
N ILE A 65 11.24 11.71 -3.75
CA ILE A 65 11.75 10.41 -4.20
C ILE A 65 13.13 10.19 -3.61
N VAL A 66 13.28 9.11 -2.86
CA VAL A 66 14.60 8.56 -2.50
C VAL A 66 15.09 7.63 -3.62
N ARG A 67 14.19 6.77 -4.12
CA ARG A 67 14.48 5.79 -5.17
C ARG A 67 13.23 5.59 -6.02
N PHE A 68 13.36 5.58 -7.34
CA PHE A 68 12.29 5.18 -8.25
C PHE A 68 12.94 4.48 -9.43
N ASP A 69 12.81 3.16 -9.51
CA ASP A 69 13.54 2.33 -10.46
C ASP A 69 12.62 1.40 -11.23
N MET A 70 13.06 1.08 -12.46
CA MET A 70 12.64 -0.08 -13.24
C MET A 70 13.70 -1.16 -13.08
N ILE A 71 13.32 -2.34 -12.60
CA ILE A 71 14.23 -3.45 -12.31
C ILE A 71 13.78 -4.70 -13.07
N MET A 72 14.68 -5.30 -13.84
CA MET A 72 14.41 -6.56 -14.54
C MET A 72 15.65 -7.46 -14.45
N GLY A 73 15.49 -8.61 -13.79
CA GLY A 73 16.61 -9.49 -13.45
C GLY A 73 17.65 -8.76 -12.59
N THR A 74 18.88 -8.65 -13.09
CA THR A 74 19.98 -7.95 -12.40
C THR A 74 20.15 -6.48 -12.84
N THR A 75 19.37 -6.04 -13.82
CA THR A 75 19.44 -4.68 -14.36
C THR A 75 18.47 -3.79 -13.61
N SER A 76 18.96 -2.64 -13.16
CA SER A 76 18.16 -1.58 -12.55
C SER A 76 18.47 -0.26 -13.23
N VAL A 77 17.42 0.45 -13.64
CA VAL A 77 17.52 1.78 -14.25
C VAL A 77 16.59 2.75 -13.52
N PRO A 78 17.02 3.98 -13.21
CA PRO A 78 16.16 4.95 -12.56
C PRO A 78 15.05 5.42 -13.49
N VAL A 79 13.88 5.71 -12.91
CA VAL A 79 12.76 6.37 -13.56
C VAL A 79 13.00 7.87 -13.53
N GLU A 80 13.22 8.43 -14.71
CA GLU A 80 13.31 9.87 -14.90
C GLU A 80 11.95 10.42 -15.33
N GLY A 81 11.47 11.43 -14.60
CA GLY A 81 10.24 12.12 -14.89
C GLY A 81 10.43 13.63 -14.93
N ARG A 82 9.57 14.33 -15.68
CA ARG A 82 9.50 15.80 -15.61
C ARG A 82 8.73 16.20 -14.36
N LEU A 83 9.21 17.23 -13.65
CA LEU A 83 8.57 17.76 -12.45
C LEU A 83 7.09 18.10 -12.73
N GLY A 84 6.19 17.55 -11.91
CA GLY A 84 4.75 17.75 -12.03
C GLY A 84 4.05 16.84 -13.05
N ASN A 85 4.74 15.87 -13.65
CA ASN A 85 4.10 14.93 -14.59
C ASN A 85 3.10 14.00 -13.91
N ILE A 86 1.98 13.79 -14.58
CA ILE A 86 0.99 12.74 -14.34
C ILE A 86 0.71 12.10 -15.72
N PRO A 87 0.96 10.79 -15.94
CA PRO A 87 1.45 9.79 -14.98
C PRO A 87 2.86 10.10 -14.46
N ALA A 88 3.22 9.54 -13.31
CA ALA A 88 4.53 9.76 -12.71
C ALA A 88 5.65 9.00 -13.46
N LEU A 89 5.29 7.89 -14.13
CA LEU A 89 6.15 7.13 -15.01
C LEU A 89 5.54 7.15 -16.41
N GLU A 90 6.32 7.59 -17.40
CA GLU A 90 5.97 7.57 -18.83
C GLU A 90 7.24 7.30 -19.64
N THR A 91 7.38 6.08 -20.14
CA THR A 91 8.58 5.63 -20.86
C THR A 91 8.25 4.43 -21.77
N LYS A 92 9.28 3.83 -22.38
CA LYS A 92 9.16 2.55 -23.08
C LYS A 92 9.55 1.39 -22.18
N ALA A 93 8.82 0.29 -22.30
CA ALA A 93 9.21 -0.98 -21.68
C ALA A 93 10.57 -1.45 -22.25
N PRO A 94 11.35 -2.25 -21.49
CA PRO A 94 12.55 -2.89 -22.01
C PRO A 94 12.30 -3.64 -23.33
N SER A 95 13.30 -3.67 -24.21
CA SER A 95 13.22 -4.39 -25.50
C SER A 95 13.47 -5.91 -25.35
N VAL A 96 13.36 -6.42 -24.14
CA VAL A 96 13.54 -7.84 -23.80
C VAL A 96 12.37 -8.27 -22.94
N ASP A 97 11.97 -9.52 -23.12
CA ASP A 97 10.93 -10.12 -22.32
C ASP A 97 11.38 -10.27 -20.86
N GLY A 98 10.43 -10.11 -19.94
CA GLY A 98 10.62 -10.53 -18.57
C GLY A 98 9.63 -9.89 -17.60
N LEU A 99 9.74 -10.30 -16.34
CA LEU A 99 9.07 -9.64 -15.22
C LEU A 99 9.82 -8.33 -14.89
N LEU A 100 9.14 -7.22 -15.13
CA LEU A 100 9.58 -5.89 -14.74
C LEU A 100 9.02 -5.53 -13.36
N LEU A 101 9.88 -5.02 -12.49
CA LEU A 101 9.51 -4.43 -11.22
C LEU A 101 9.57 -2.91 -11.35
N LEU A 102 8.49 -2.24 -11.01
CA LEU A 102 8.51 -0.82 -10.71
C LEU A 102 8.70 -0.70 -9.20
N LEU A 103 9.70 0.05 -8.76
CA LEU A 103 9.98 0.27 -7.34
C LEU A 103 9.95 1.76 -7.05
N TYR A 104 9.27 2.16 -5.98
CA TYR A 104 9.27 3.54 -5.51
C TYR A 104 9.48 3.59 -3.99
N GLN A 105 10.41 4.46 -3.58
CA GLN A 105 10.68 4.82 -2.20
C GLN A 105 10.49 6.34 -2.04
N SER A 106 9.60 6.74 -1.14
CA SER A 106 9.40 8.16 -0.84
C SER A 106 10.48 8.70 0.09
N THR A 107 10.69 10.01 0.07
CA THR A 107 11.25 10.70 1.23
C THR A 107 10.29 10.61 2.42
N GLU A 108 10.82 10.84 3.61
CA GLU A 108 10.00 10.98 4.81
C GLU A 108 9.05 12.18 4.71
N SER A 109 7.81 11.97 5.13
CA SER A 109 6.79 13.01 5.32
C SER A 109 6.25 12.95 6.75
N THR A 110 5.46 13.93 7.17
CA THR A 110 4.90 13.95 8.53
C THR A 110 3.38 14.06 8.51
N VAL A 111 2.72 13.41 9.46
CA VAL A 111 1.32 13.62 9.80
C VAL A 111 1.21 14.08 11.26
N LYS A 112 0.16 14.86 11.57
CA LYS A 112 -0.12 15.33 12.93
C LYS A 112 -1.40 14.70 13.43
N TYR A 113 -1.33 13.97 14.53
CA TYR A 113 -2.49 13.42 15.22
C TYR A 113 -3.06 14.47 16.17
N ARG A 114 -4.17 15.09 15.77
CA ARG A 114 -4.88 16.07 16.61
C ARG A 114 -5.76 15.41 17.68
N GLU A 115 -6.26 14.22 17.38
CA GLU A 115 -7.19 13.46 18.22
C GLU A 115 -6.54 12.11 18.52
N TRP A 116 -6.52 11.73 19.80
CA TRP A 116 -5.90 10.48 20.26
C TRP A 116 -6.55 9.25 19.61
N GLU A 117 -7.88 9.31 19.48
CA GLU A 117 -8.73 8.26 18.93
C GLU A 117 -8.36 7.91 17.48
N LYS A 118 -7.84 8.86 16.71
CA LYS A 118 -7.37 8.60 15.33
C LYS A 118 -6.14 7.71 15.32
N PHE A 119 -5.22 7.90 16.26
CA PHE A 119 -4.06 7.03 16.40
C PHE A 119 -4.47 5.66 16.93
N LEU A 120 -5.34 5.59 17.93
CA LEU A 120 -5.85 4.31 18.44
C LEU A 120 -6.57 3.51 17.36
N SER A 121 -7.40 4.16 16.54
CA SER A 121 -8.08 3.51 15.41
C SER A 121 -7.09 2.98 14.38
N PHE A 122 -6.06 3.77 14.05
CA PHE A 122 -4.99 3.33 13.15
C PHE A 122 -4.23 2.12 13.72
N ALA A 123 -3.81 2.21 14.98
CA ALA A 123 -3.09 1.14 15.67
C ALA A 123 -3.92 -0.14 15.75
N ALA A 124 -5.22 -0.05 16.08
CA ALA A 124 -6.11 -1.19 16.13
C ALA A 124 -6.34 -1.80 14.73
N HIS A 125 -6.57 -0.97 13.71
CA HIS A 125 -6.80 -1.41 12.34
C HIS A 125 -5.59 -2.16 11.75
N LYS A 126 -4.37 -1.65 12.00
CA LYS A 126 -3.11 -2.29 11.58
C LYS A 126 -2.56 -3.33 12.57
N ASP A 127 -3.34 -3.72 13.57
CA ASP A 127 -3.02 -4.72 14.61
C ASP A 127 -1.74 -4.44 15.45
N PHE A 128 -1.46 -3.17 15.73
CA PHE A 128 -0.38 -2.74 16.63
C PHE A 128 -0.81 -2.79 18.10
N LYS A 129 -0.90 -4.00 18.65
CA LYS A 129 -1.46 -4.31 19.98
C LYS A 129 -0.82 -3.56 21.15
N THR A 130 0.46 -3.19 21.08
CA THR A 130 1.17 -2.51 22.17
C THR A 130 1.28 -1.00 21.99
N ALA A 131 0.90 -0.45 20.83
CA ALA A 131 1.19 0.94 20.47
C ALA A 131 0.64 1.97 21.46
N GLU A 132 -0.58 1.75 21.99
CA GLU A 132 -1.14 2.62 23.03
C GLU A 132 -0.32 2.58 24.33
N ALA A 133 -0.02 1.37 24.81
CA ALA A 133 0.73 1.18 26.04
C ALA A 133 2.16 1.75 25.92
N ASP A 134 2.81 1.51 24.78
CA ASP A 134 4.15 2.02 24.49
C ASP A 134 4.16 3.55 24.43
N HIS A 135 3.14 4.17 23.81
CA HIS A 135 3.01 5.62 23.74
C HIS A 135 2.83 6.26 25.13
N ILE A 136 1.96 5.68 25.97
CA ILE A 136 1.72 6.15 27.34
C ILE A 136 2.98 5.97 28.19
N ALA A 137 3.64 4.81 28.10
CA ALA A 137 4.86 4.52 28.86
C ALA A 137 6.02 5.43 28.49
N ALA A 138 6.11 5.83 27.21
CA ALA A 138 7.09 6.81 26.73
C ALA A 138 6.81 8.25 27.20
N GLY A 139 5.63 8.52 27.78
CA GLY A 139 5.24 9.85 28.24
C GLY A 139 4.97 10.84 27.10
N TRP A 140 4.66 10.34 25.90
CA TRP A 140 4.37 11.17 24.74
C TRP A 140 2.99 11.84 24.86
N PRO A 141 2.81 13.02 24.23
CA PRO A 141 1.55 13.72 24.29
C PRO A 141 0.50 12.99 23.46
N GLN A 142 -0.67 12.74 24.07
CA GLN A 142 -1.79 12.06 23.40
C GLN A 142 -2.57 12.98 22.44
N GLN A 143 -2.19 14.26 22.36
CA GLN A 143 -2.77 15.23 21.45
C GLN A 143 -1.66 16.01 20.77
N ASP A 144 -1.90 16.37 19.51
CA ASP A 144 -1.03 17.21 18.72
C ASP A 144 0.40 16.67 18.49
N PHE A 145 0.63 15.38 18.73
CA PHE A 145 1.88 14.72 18.37
C PHE A 145 1.97 14.43 16.87
N ARG A 146 3.19 14.13 16.44
CA ARG A 146 3.51 13.89 15.04
C ARG A 146 4.06 12.50 14.85
N GLU A 147 3.81 12.00 13.65
CA GLU A 147 4.39 10.78 13.11
C GLU A 147 5.14 11.13 11.83
N VAL A 148 6.31 10.53 11.66
CA VAL A 148 7.03 10.48 10.38
C VAL A 148 6.58 9.22 9.64
N TYR A 149 6.44 9.30 8.31
CA TYR A 149 6.19 8.10 7.53
C TYR A 149 6.96 8.12 6.21
N ALA A 150 7.26 6.93 5.71
CA ALA A 150 7.87 6.69 4.40
C ALA A 150 7.20 5.49 3.71
N ARG A 151 7.27 5.47 2.38
CA ARG A 151 6.59 4.47 1.53
C ARG A 151 7.60 3.71 0.70
N PHE A 152 7.40 2.39 0.63
CA PHE A 152 8.28 1.40 0.01
C PHE A 152 7.40 0.49 -0.83
N ILE A 153 7.12 0.91 -2.06
CA ILE A 153 6.06 0.32 -2.87
C ILE A 153 6.65 -0.29 -4.14
N LYS A 154 6.16 -1.46 -4.53
CA LYS A 154 6.53 -2.13 -5.78
C LYS A 154 5.30 -2.45 -6.62
N SER A 155 5.51 -2.62 -7.92
CA SER A 155 4.53 -3.17 -8.84
C SER A 155 5.17 -4.17 -9.79
N LEU A 156 4.47 -5.25 -10.08
CA LEU A 156 4.86 -6.27 -11.05
C LEU A 156 4.22 -5.95 -12.41
N VAL A 157 5.02 -5.95 -13.48
CA VAL A 157 4.57 -5.75 -14.86
C VAL A 157 5.18 -6.84 -15.74
N GLY A 158 4.35 -7.57 -16.48
CA GLY A 158 4.81 -8.53 -17.49
C GLY A 158 5.22 -7.80 -18.77
N VAL A 159 6.47 -7.96 -19.21
CA VAL A 159 6.95 -7.44 -20.50
C VAL A 159 7.16 -8.61 -21.46
N GLY A 160 6.55 -8.57 -22.64
CA GLY A 160 6.56 -9.70 -23.58
C GLY A 160 5.95 -10.94 -22.93
N ASN A 161 6.71 -12.03 -22.82
CA ASN A 161 6.23 -13.23 -22.12
C ASN A 161 6.05 -13.07 -20.59
N GLY A 162 6.55 -12.00 -19.97
CA GLY A 162 6.38 -11.73 -18.54
C GLY A 162 7.08 -12.69 -17.58
N GLU A 163 7.89 -13.64 -18.07
CA GLU A 163 8.58 -14.63 -17.25
C GLU A 163 9.71 -14.01 -16.42
N GLY A 164 10.05 -14.64 -15.30
CA GLY A 164 11.07 -14.15 -14.38
C GLY A 164 10.57 -14.07 -12.96
N THR A 165 11.36 -13.42 -12.10
CA THR A 165 11.14 -13.40 -10.65
C THR A 165 11.37 -12.00 -10.11
N ASP A 166 10.61 -11.64 -9.07
CA ASP A 166 10.92 -10.48 -8.26
C ASP A 166 12.26 -10.71 -7.54
N VAL A 167 12.91 -9.62 -7.15
CA VAL A 167 14.20 -9.64 -6.47
C VAL A 167 14.09 -8.82 -5.18
N PHE A 168 14.84 -9.24 -4.17
CA PHE A 168 15.04 -8.43 -2.98
C PHE A 168 15.81 -7.16 -3.34
N THR A 169 15.27 -5.99 -3.01
CA THR A 169 15.82 -4.70 -3.42
C THR A 169 16.47 -3.90 -2.30
N GLY A 170 16.35 -4.37 -1.05
CA GLY A 170 16.97 -3.75 0.12
C GLY A 170 16.14 -2.60 0.71
N LEU A 171 14.83 -2.55 0.45
CA LEU A 171 13.97 -1.55 1.09
C LEU A 171 13.86 -1.84 2.60
N GLU A 172 13.67 -0.78 3.39
CA GLU A 172 13.59 -0.90 4.87
C GLU A 172 12.46 -1.84 5.29
N THR A 173 11.31 -1.78 4.62
CA THR A 173 10.26 -2.80 4.66
C THR A 173 9.88 -3.15 3.22
N GLU A 174 9.73 -4.43 2.90
CA GLU A 174 9.65 -4.88 1.52
C GLU A 174 8.75 -6.11 1.36
N PHE A 175 7.86 -6.08 0.37
CA PHE A 175 7.28 -7.30 -0.20
C PHE A 175 8.19 -7.85 -1.29
N VAL A 176 8.53 -9.14 -1.24
CA VAL A 176 9.16 -9.86 -2.34
C VAL A 176 8.19 -10.92 -2.84
N ALA A 177 7.78 -10.83 -4.10
CA ALA A 177 6.98 -11.86 -4.73
C ALA A 177 7.82 -13.13 -4.97
N LEU A 178 7.40 -14.24 -4.36
CA LEU A 178 8.06 -15.54 -4.53
C LEU A 178 7.52 -16.29 -5.76
N THR A 179 6.31 -15.94 -6.21
CA THR A 179 5.69 -16.43 -7.44
C THR A 179 5.43 -15.28 -8.40
N ASN A 180 5.37 -15.57 -9.69
CA ASN A 180 5.07 -14.60 -10.74
C ASN A 180 3.68 -14.88 -11.33
N PRO A 181 2.72 -13.93 -11.26
CA PRO A 181 1.36 -14.13 -11.78
C PRO A 181 1.30 -14.25 -13.32
N TYR A 182 2.38 -13.91 -14.03
CA TYR A 182 2.47 -14.00 -15.49
C TYR A 182 3.14 -15.29 -15.98
N SER A 183 3.70 -16.09 -15.07
CA SER A 183 4.39 -17.32 -15.47
C SER A 183 3.40 -18.39 -15.92
N ALA A 184 3.75 -19.15 -16.95
CA ALA A 184 2.91 -20.23 -17.49
C ALA A 184 2.55 -21.32 -16.46
N GLY A 185 3.36 -21.46 -15.40
CA GLY A 185 3.14 -22.42 -14.32
C GLY A 185 2.40 -21.86 -13.10
N PHE A 186 1.89 -20.63 -13.15
CA PHE A 186 1.21 -20.00 -12.02
C PHE A 186 -0.06 -20.78 -11.65
N ASP A 187 -0.18 -21.19 -10.39
CA ASP A 187 -1.23 -22.08 -9.90
C ASP A 187 -2.43 -21.34 -9.28
N GLY A 188 -2.43 -20.00 -9.35
CA GLY A 188 -3.45 -19.16 -8.75
C GLY A 188 -3.21 -18.82 -7.27
N ALA A 189 -2.07 -19.19 -6.70
CA ALA A 189 -1.67 -18.78 -5.35
C ALA A 189 -0.45 -17.84 -5.41
N MET A 190 -0.68 -16.55 -5.17
CA MET A 190 0.40 -15.58 -5.07
C MET A 190 1.13 -15.75 -3.73
N GLN A 191 2.38 -16.20 -3.78
CA GLN A 191 3.25 -16.28 -2.62
C GLN A 191 4.11 -15.02 -2.52
N VAL A 192 4.09 -14.39 -1.35
CA VAL A 192 4.90 -13.19 -1.06
C VAL A 192 5.64 -13.36 0.26
N GLN A 193 6.85 -12.84 0.33
CA GLN A 193 7.62 -12.70 1.56
C GLN A 193 7.63 -11.24 1.98
N LEU A 194 7.29 -10.96 3.23
CA LEU A 194 7.37 -9.64 3.83
C LEU A 194 8.61 -9.54 4.71
N LEU A 195 9.44 -8.54 4.43
CA LEU A 195 10.70 -8.27 5.08
C LEU A 195 10.67 -6.92 5.79
N TYR A 196 11.40 -6.80 6.89
CA TYR A 196 11.77 -5.54 7.53
C TYR A 196 13.23 -5.62 7.96
N GLN A 197 14.03 -4.62 7.57
CA GLN A 197 15.48 -4.59 7.78
C GLN A 197 16.17 -5.86 7.26
N SER A 198 15.75 -6.32 6.07
CA SER A 198 16.20 -7.55 5.43
C SER A 198 15.91 -8.85 6.21
N GLN A 199 15.05 -8.79 7.24
CA GLN A 199 14.65 -9.96 8.03
C GLN A 199 13.18 -10.32 7.78
N PRO A 200 12.84 -11.62 7.73
CA PRO A 200 11.46 -12.07 7.70
C PRO A 200 10.58 -11.47 8.80
N ARG A 201 9.41 -10.95 8.43
CA ARG A 201 8.41 -10.47 9.39
C ARG A 201 7.39 -11.57 9.66
N ALA A 202 7.61 -12.36 10.69
CA ALA A 202 6.66 -13.39 11.12
C ALA A 202 5.40 -12.81 11.78
N ASP A 203 4.27 -13.49 11.63
CA ASP A 203 2.98 -13.11 12.21
C ASP A 203 2.59 -11.65 11.93
N ALA A 204 2.95 -11.14 10.75
CA ALA A 204 2.62 -9.78 10.32
C ALA A 204 1.29 -9.79 9.56
N GLN A 205 0.40 -8.84 9.88
CA GLN A 205 -0.82 -8.60 9.12
C GLN A 205 -0.48 -8.09 7.72
N ILE A 206 -1.12 -8.67 6.72
CA ILE A 206 -1.18 -8.16 5.35
C ILE A 206 -2.65 -7.90 5.02
N GLU A 207 -2.94 -6.68 4.58
CA GLU A 207 -4.20 -6.32 3.96
C GLU A 207 -4.13 -6.59 2.46
N ILE A 208 -5.16 -7.25 1.93
CA ILE A 208 -5.27 -7.66 0.55
C ILE A 208 -6.49 -6.95 -0.03
N PHE A 209 -6.23 -5.97 -0.89
CA PHE A 209 -7.26 -5.31 -1.68
C PHE A 209 -7.32 -6.00 -3.04
N ARG A 210 -8.47 -6.56 -3.38
CA ARG A 210 -8.76 -7.13 -4.68
C ARG A 210 -9.74 -6.23 -5.41
N ARG A 211 -9.32 -5.65 -6.54
CA ARG A 211 -10.20 -4.93 -7.45
C ARG A 211 -10.56 -5.84 -8.62
N ASP A 212 -11.84 -6.15 -8.77
CA ASP A 212 -12.32 -7.02 -9.85
C ASP A 212 -12.44 -6.28 -11.20
N PRO A 213 -12.73 -6.98 -12.31
CA PRO A 213 -12.89 -6.33 -13.63
C PRO A 213 -14.03 -5.31 -13.72
N THR A 214 -14.99 -5.31 -12.78
CA THR A 214 -16.08 -4.32 -12.71
C THR A 214 -15.68 -3.08 -11.90
N GLY A 215 -14.55 -3.16 -11.17
CA GLY A 215 -14.01 -2.10 -10.32
C GLY A 215 -14.44 -2.21 -8.85
N GLU A 216 -15.14 -3.28 -8.46
CA GLU A 216 -15.49 -3.53 -7.06
C GLU A 216 -14.26 -3.95 -6.27
N VAL A 217 -14.07 -3.38 -5.07
CA VAL A 217 -12.94 -3.65 -4.19
C VAL A 217 -13.39 -4.48 -2.99
N GLU A 218 -12.77 -5.65 -2.83
CA GLU A 218 -12.90 -6.51 -1.66
C GLU A 218 -11.60 -6.44 -0.85
N VAL A 219 -11.73 -6.29 0.48
CA VAL A 219 -10.59 -6.24 1.39
C VAL A 219 -10.61 -7.45 2.31
N THR A 220 -9.51 -8.20 2.33
CA THR A 220 -9.32 -9.34 3.23
C THR A 220 -8.00 -9.21 3.98
N LEU A 221 -7.87 -9.97 5.08
CA LEU A 221 -6.67 -10.00 5.90
C LEU A 221 -6.03 -11.38 5.83
N THR A 222 -4.71 -11.42 5.79
CA THR A 222 -3.92 -12.63 6.04
C THR A 222 -2.75 -12.32 6.98
N ARG A 223 -2.04 -13.37 7.40
CA ARG A 223 -0.82 -13.21 8.19
C ARG A 223 0.32 -14.04 7.61
N THR A 224 1.52 -13.50 7.75
CA THR A 224 2.74 -14.21 7.38
C THR A 224 3.07 -15.33 8.37
N ASN A 225 3.69 -16.40 7.87
CA ASN A 225 4.22 -17.48 8.68
C ASN A 225 5.58 -17.11 9.33
N ALA A 226 6.25 -18.08 9.97
CA ALA A 226 7.54 -17.87 10.63
C ALA A 226 8.67 -17.37 9.69
N ASP A 227 8.58 -17.68 8.40
CA ASP A 227 9.54 -17.25 7.38
C ASP A 227 9.13 -15.93 6.71
N GLY A 228 8.14 -15.23 7.27
CA GLY A 228 7.61 -13.99 6.73
C GLY A 228 6.80 -14.18 5.44
N VAL A 229 6.38 -15.41 5.12
CA VAL A 229 5.69 -15.74 3.87
C VAL A 229 4.18 -15.82 4.07
N ALA A 230 3.43 -15.27 3.12
CA ALA A 230 1.98 -15.47 2.99
C ALA A 230 1.65 -16.07 1.62
N SER A 231 0.66 -16.96 1.59
CA SER A 231 0.07 -17.50 0.37
C SER A 231 -1.33 -16.93 0.19
N ILE A 232 -1.57 -16.28 -0.94
CA ILE A 232 -2.77 -15.50 -1.23
C ILE A 232 -3.45 -16.11 -2.45
N PRO A 233 -4.63 -16.77 -2.29
CA PRO A 233 -5.42 -17.19 -3.43
C PRO A 233 -5.85 -15.97 -4.25
N VAL A 234 -5.62 -16.01 -5.56
CA VAL A 234 -5.95 -14.91 -6.46
C VAL A 234 -6.90 -15.32 -7.58
N THR A 235 -7.63 -14.35 -8.10
CA THR A 235 -8.67 -14.53 -9.10
C THR A 235 -8.21 -13.94 -10.44
N PRO A 236 -8.30 -14.69 -11.55
CA PRO A 236 -8.02 -14.19 -12.89
C PRO A 236 -8.72 -12.87 -13.22
N GLY A 237 -8.04 -12.03 -13.99
CA GLY A 237 -8.50 -10.70 -14.39
C GLY A 237 -8.54 -9.63 -13.28
N SER A 238 -8.34 -10.00 -12.02
CA SER A 238 -8.38 -9.06 -10.88
C SER A 238 -7.03 -8.39 -10.63
N GLU A 239 -7.10 -7.16 -10.13
CA GLU A 239 -5.95 -6.38 -9.67
C GLU A 239 -5.82 -6.49 -8.16
N TYR A 240 -4.59 -6.50 -7.68
CA TYR A 240 -4.29 -6.66 -6.27
C TYR A 240 -3.39 -5.53 -5.78
N LEU A 241 -3.68 -5.05 -4.59
CA LEU A 241 -2.80 -4.23 -3.75
C LEU A 241 -2.63 -4.96 -2.42
N LEU A 242 -1.39 -5.30 -2.10
CA LEU A 242 -1.01 -5.80 -0.79
C LEU A 242 -0.45 -4.66 0.03
N ASP A 243 -0.91 -4.49 1.27
CA ASP A 243 -0.44 -3.46 2.20
C ASP A 243 0.03 -4.10 3.51
N ALA A 244 1.19 -3.66 3.99
CA ALA A 244 1.70 -4.02 5.31
C ALA A 244 2.52 -2.89 5.91
N VAL A 245 2.34 -2.69 7.22
CA VAL A 245 2.86 -1.50 7.91
C VAL A 245 3.82 -1.90 9.03
N VAL A 246 4.92 -1.18 9.18
CA VAL A 246 5.76 -1.17 10.39
C VAL A 246 5.45 0.11 11.16
N LEU A 247 5.24 0.01 12.46
CA LEU A 247 5.18 1.14 13.37
C LEU A 247 6.30 0.99 14.41
N ARG A 248 7.12 2.03 14.58
CA ARG A 248 8.22 2.05 15.55
C ARG A 248 8.42 3.45 16.14
N PRO A 249 8.99 3.59 17.35
CA PRO A 249 9.42 4.89 17.86
C PRO A 249 10.32 5.61 16.86
N TYR A 250 10.07 6.90 16.63
CA TYR A 250 10.94 7.70 15.78
C TYR A 250 12.23 8.06 16.52
N ALA A 251 13.36 7.89 15.84
CA ALA A 251 14.70 8.12 16.41
C ALA A 251 15.47 9.25 15.68
N GLY A 252 14.82 10.01 14.80
CA GLY A 252 15.44 11.10 14.05
C GLY A 252 15.22 12.48 14.68
N ASP A 253 15.62 13.52 13.93
CA ASP A 253 15.72 14.90 14.45
C ASP A 253 14.44 15.73 14.30
N LYS A 254 13.38 15.16 13.70
CA LYS A 254 12.07 15.81 13.59
C LYS A 254 11.31 15.72 14.91
N ASP A 255 10.46 16.73 15.15
CA ASP A 255 9.45 16.69 16.20
C ASP A 255 8.38 15.66 15.82
N ALA A 256 8.63 14.38 16.14
CA ALA A 256 7.74 13.25 15.93
C ALA A 256 8.08 12.13 16.92
N VAL A 257 7.07 11.34 17.28
CA VAL A 257 7.21 10.27 18.27
C VAL A 257 7.15 8.88 17.65
N TRP A 258 6.44 8.75 16.53
CA TRP A 258 6.29 7.51 15.77
C TRP A 258 6.87 7.64 14.37
N GLU A 259 7.34 6.52 13.85
CA GLU A 259 7.71 6.31 12.47
C GLU A 259 6.89 5.15 11.89
N THR A 260 6.25 5.40 10.76
CA THR A 260 5.47 4.41 10.04
C THR A 260 6.05 4.12 8.66
N LEU A 261 6.39 2.86 8.40
CA LEU A 261 6.93 2.42 7.13
C LEU A 261 5.89 1.58 6.40
N TRP A 262 5.51 2.02 5.20
CA TRP A 262 4.46 1.41 4.40
C TRP A 262 5.06 0.56 3.29
N ALA A 263 4.93 -0.75 3.38
CA ALA A 263 5.24 -1.66 2.28
C ALA A 263 3.97 -1.89 1.44
N ALA A 264 4.08 -1.77 0.12
CA ALA A 264 3.00 -2.19 -0.77
C ALA A 264 3.50 -2.94 -2.00
N LEU A 265 2.67 -3.84 -2.52
CA LEU A 265 2.91 -4.55 -3.77
C LEU A 265 1.64 -4.57 -4.60
N THR A 266 1.71 -4.13 -5.85
CA THR A 266 0.62 -4.28 -6.82
C THR A 266 0.95 -5.22 -7.96
N PHE A 267 -0.07 -5.92 -8.43
CA PHE A 267 0.00 -6.77 -9.62
C PHE A 267 -1.41 -7.02 -10.16
N LYS A 268 -1.48 -7.58 -11.36
CA LYS A 268 -2.73 -8.05 -11.96
C LYS A 268 -2.58 -9.50 -12.37
N VAL A 269 -3.58 -10.32 -12.10
CA VAL A 269 -3.63 -11.69 -12.59
C VAL A 269 -4.19 -11.67 -14.02
N PRO A 270 -3.52 -12.29 -15.00
CA PRO A 270 -4.08 -12.48 -16.35
C PRO A 270 -5.47 -13.15 -16.33
N GLU A 271 -6.22 -13.02 -17.42
CA GLU A 271 -7.48 -13.75 -17.62
C GLU A 271 -7.26 -15.25 -17.86
#